data_AF-A0A7C7H121-F1
#
_entry.id   AF-A0A7C7H121-F1
#
_cell.length_a   1.000
_cell.length_b   1.000
_cell.length_c   1.000
_cell.angle_alpha   90.00
_cell.angle_beta   90.00
_cell.angle_gamma   90.00
#
_symmetry.space_group_name_H-M   'P 1'
#
loop_
_entity.id
_entity.type
_entity.pdbx_description
1 polymer ?
#
loop_
_entity_poly.entity_id
_entity_poly.type
_entity_poly.pdbx_seq_one_letter_code
_entity_poly.pdbx_strand_id
1 'polypeptide(L)'
;VGEISSDQGWFGWVRVGVVPPEILQPSIGGRQDINIVVRLVDMDNLPEVYLGFGEGELWMNTLEYSHNFKEKGYSEEAQHRDEARALCVRIGMAVAMADGELDDTEGKALKNWIKRMITPFSDEKQKDLKKIYNNSLKESYELAEAGELILSDICTKINEIGEEAQKYEALELAHEVMAADGIIHEDEMKIIHKVAIALNIDSDELEKIRDQQIVKLDAKASNLDVEGLIGIDTSLSNEEIKIHLRKEFQKWNNRLNTLVEGDERDNAQQMLDLISKARKKYG
;
A
#
# COMPACT_ATOMS: atom_id res chain seq x y z
N VAL A 1 37.07 9.82 17.24
CA VAL A 1 37.05 11.30 17.32
C VAL A 1 37.18 11.69 18.77
N GLY A 2 38.21 12.47 19.13
CA GLY A 2 38.53 12.80 20.51
C GLY A 2 39.11 14.21 20.60
N GLU A 3 38.92 14.85 21.74
CA GLU A 3 39.45 16.17 22.07
C GLU A 3 40.99 16.11 22.15
N ILE A 4 41.66 17.14 21.65
CA ILE A 4 43.13 17.25 21.68
C ILE A 4 43.46 18.63 22.23
N SER A 5 44.24 18.67 23.32
CA SER A 5 44.79 19.91 23.86
C SER A 5 45.98 20.41 23.04
N SER A 6 46.32 21.70 23.17
CA SER A 6 47.40 22.35 22.41
C SER A 6 48.79 21.70 22.54
N ASP A 7 49.01 20.92 23.60
CA ASP A 7 50.26 20.21 23.92
C ASP A 7 50.20 18.70 23.63
N GLN A 8 49.09 18.21 23.05
CA GLN A 8 48.86 16.80 22.77
C GLN A 8 48.86 16.52 21.25
N GLY A 9 49.30 15.32 20.89
CA GLY A 9 49.32 14.87 19.51
C GLY A 9 49.64 13.39 19.41
N TRP A 10 49.55 12.85 18.19
CA TRP A 10 49.85 11.44 17.92
C TRP A 10 51.21 11.29 17.25
N PHE A 11 52.01 10.36 17.75
CA PHE A 11 53.33 10.03 17.19
C PHE A 11 53.26 9.18 15.90
N GLY A 12 52.06 8.86 15.41
CA GLY A 12 51.84 8.05 14.22
C GLY A 12 50.39 8.11 13.73
N TRP A 13 50.09 7.39 12.65
CA TRP A 13 48.74 7.33 12.08
C TRP A 13 47.75 6.71 13.07
N VAL A 14 46.64 7.42 13.30
CA VAL A 14 45.54 6.98 14.18
C VAL A 14 44.24 6.95 13.38
N ARG A 15 43.44 5.91 13.60
CA ARG A 15 42.10 5.80 13.02
C ARG A 15 41.16 6.78 13.74
N VAL A 16 40.66 7.78 13.01
CA VAL A 16 39.77 8.82 13.56
C VAL A 16 38.30 8.40 13.55
N GLY A 17 37.90 7.52 12.61
CA GLY A 17 36.55 6.97 12.47
C GLY A 17 36.47 5.82 11.45
N VAL A 18 35.28 5.24 11.32
CA VAL A 18 34.92 4.22 10.31
C VAL A 18 33.59 4.62 9.71
N VAL A 19 33.49 4.61 8.39
CA VAL A 19 32.22 4.76 7.65
C VAL A 19 31.90 3.39 7.05
N PRO A 20 30.84 2.70 7.49
CA PRO A 20 30.39 1.46 6.86
C PRO A 20 29.47 1.81 5.68
N PRO A 21 29.91 1.70 4.42
CA PRO A 21 29.08 2.07 3.28
C PRO A 21 27.83 1.19 3.17
N GLU A 22 27.85 -0.02 3.75
CA GLU A 22 26.77 -1.00 3.70
C GLU A 22 25.50 -0.57 4.44
N ILE A 23 25.60 0.41 5.36
CA ILE A 23 24.44 0.95 6.09
C ILE A 23 23.95 2.28 5.52
N LEU A 24 24.61 2.81 4.48
CA LEU A 24 24.21 4.05 3.85
C LEU A 24 23.18 3.75 2.76
N GLN A 25 22.10 4.52 2.73
CA GLN A 25 21.14 4.50 1.62
C GLN A 25 21.32 5.76 0.77
N PRO A 26 21.81 5.65 -0.48
CA PRO A 26 21.96 6.80 -1.35
C PRO A 26 20.60 7.26 -1.91
N SER A 27 20.58 8.40 -2.61
CA SER A 27 19.38 8.84 -3.35
C SER A 27 19.03 7.89 -4.49
N ILE A 28 20.04 7.37 -5.18
CA ILE A 28 19.96 6.46 -6.32
C ILE A 28 20.97 5.33 -6.08
N GLY A 29 20.60 4.10 -6.41
CA GLY A 29 21.50 2.94 -6.34
C GLY A 29 22.66 3.00 -7.33
N GLY A 30 23.42 1.91 -7.40
CA GLY A 30 24.56 1.78 -8.31
C GLY A 30 25.82 2.51 -7.82
N ARG A 31 26.67 2.89 -8.77
CA ARG A 31 27.96 3.52 -8.46
C ARG A 31 27.76 4.98 -8.08
N GLN A 32 28.08 5.29 -6.82
CA GLN A 32 27.99 6.62 -6.23
C GLN A 32 29.34 7.03 -5.64
N ASP A 33 29.66 8.30 -5.75
CA ASP A 33 30.84 8.88 -5.12
C ASP A 33 30.45 9.53 -3.79
N ILE A 34 31.13 9.10 -2.72
CA ILE A 34 30.88 9.51 -1.35
C ILE A 34 31.99 10.44 -0.91
N ASN A 35 31.61 11.63 -0.44
CA ASN A 35 32.54 12.59 0.15
C ASN A 35 32.52 12.45 1.68
N ILE A 36 33.63 11.97 2.24
CA ILE A 36 33.83 11.88 3.69
C ILE A 36 34.59 13.14 4.12
N VAL A 37 33.88 14.06 4.75
CA VAL A 37 34.45 15.32 5.25
C VAL A 37 34.91 15.14 6.69
N VAL A 38 36.21 15.36 6.93
CA VAL A 38 36.81 15.37 8.27
C VAL A 38 37.17 16.80 8.61
N ARG A 39 36.66 17.29 9.75
CA ARG A 39 36.93 18.64 10.26
C ARG A 39 37.64 18.60 11.60
N LEU A 40 38.61 19.49 11.77
CA LEU A 40 39.12 19.91 13.07
C LEU A 40 38.42 21.23 13.41
N VAL A 41 37.81 21.30 14.58
CA VAL A 41 37.00 22.45 15.01
C VAL A 41 37.47 22.92 16.38
N ASP A 42 37.21 24.19 16.67
CA ASP A 42 37.32 24.72 18.02
C ASP A 42 36.11 24.23 18.84
N MET A 43 36.36 23.57 19.97
CA MET A 43 35.30 23.06 20.84
C MET A 43 34.59 24.17 21.63
N ASP A 44 35.27 25.30 21.87
CA ASP A 44 34.70 26.46 22.55
C ASP A 44 33.88 27.35 21.57
N ASN A 45 34.04 27.12 20.27
CA ASN A 45 33.32 27.82 19.20
C ASN A 45 32.96 26.87 18.06
N LEU A 46 32.09 25.90 18.36
CA LEU A 46 31.66 24.87 17.40
C LEU A 46 30.95 25.51 16.18
N PRO A 47 31.36 25.19 14.94
CA PRO A 47 30.69 25.68 13.75
C PRO A 47 29.32 25.03 13.58
N GLU A 48 28.36 25.79 13.04
CA GLU A 48 27.08 25.22 12.61
C GLU A 48 27.30 24.36 11.36
N VAL A 49 27.01 23.07 11.48
CA VAL A 49 27.07 22.11 10.37
C VAL A 49 25.67 21.60 10.06
N TYR A 50 25.17 21.89 8.87
CA TYR A 50 23.88 21.43 8.37
C TYR A 50 24.07 20.49 7.18
N LEU A 51 23.59 19.25 7.31
CA LEU A 51 23.70 18.19 6.28
C LEU A 51 25.14 17.98 5.76
N GLY A 52 26.13 18.20 6.63
CA GLY A 52 27.55 18.09 6.28
C GLY A 52 28.18 19.36 5.72
N PHE A 53 27.42 20.44 5.48
CA PHE A 53 27.93 21.74 5.02
C PHE A 53 28.01 22.73 6.18
N GLY A 54 29.05 23.55 6.20
CA GLY A 54 29.31 24.56 7.24
C GLY A 54 30.68 25.19 7.06
N GLU A 55 30.87 26.37 7.65
CA GLU A 55 32.15 27.09 7.69
C GLU A 55 32.57 27.30 9.16
N GLY A 56 33.87 27.47 9.42
CA GLY A 56 34.40 27.74 10.77
C GLY A 56 35.27 26.63 11.35
N GLU A 57 35.65 25.64 10.55
CA GLU A 57 36.71 24.70 10.89
C GLU A 57 38.09 25.36 11.02
N LEU A 58 38.93 24.80 11.90
CA LEU A 58 40.37 25.09 11.95
C LEU A 58 41.10 24.40 10.80
N TRP A 59 40.59 23.24 10.37
CA TRP A 59 41.09 22.47 9.24
C TRP A 59 40.01 21.53 8.70
N MET A 60 40.00 21.31 7.39
CA MET A 60 39.11 20.35 6.73
C MET A 60 39.87 19.55 5.69
N ASN A 61 39.50 18.28 5.55
CA ASN A 61 39.88 17.45 4.42
C ASN A 61 38.71 16.59 3.97
N THR A 62 38.64 16.36 2.67
CA THR A 62 37.60 15.55 2.04
C THR A 62 38.25 14.33 1.42
N LEU A 63 37.74 13.16 1.79
CA LEU A 63 38.12 11.90 1.16
C LEU A 63 37.00 11.47 0.21
N GLU A 64 37.34 11.32 -1.06
CA GLU A 64 36.43 10.78 -2.06
C GLU A 64 36.52 9.25 -2.05
N TYR A 65 35.37 8.59 -1.97
CA TYR A 65 35.25 7.14 -1.98
C TYR A 65 34.13 6.70 -2.90
N SER A 66 34.47 5.91 -3.93
CA SER A 66 33.48 5.38 -4.85
C SER A 66 32.95 4.05 -4.32
N HIS A 67 31.63 3.93 -4.17
CA HIS A 67 30.96 2.72 -3.72
C HIS A 67 29.85 2.32 -4.68
N ASN A 68 29.67 1.02 -4.90
CA ASN A 68 28.57 0.51 -5.71
C ASN A 68 27.46 -0.06 -4.81
N PHE A 69 26.42 0.74 -4.61
CA PHE A 69 25.23 0.38 -3.85
C PHE A 69 24.40 -0.63 -4.64
N LYS A 70 24.17 -1.80 -4.05
CA LYS A 70 23.41 -2.89 -4.69
C LYS A 70 21.91 -2.70 -4.59
N GLU A 71 21.47 -1.98 -3.56
CA GLU A 71 20.07 -1.71 -3.27
C GLU A 71 19.62 -0.41 -3.92
N LYS A 72 18.30 -0.24 -4.04
CA LYS A 72 17.68 0.96 -4.59
C LYS A 72 17.90 2.13 -3.62
N GLY A 73 18.09 3.32 -4.18
CA GLY A 73 18.16 4.54 -3.39
C GLY A 73 16.79 5.00 -2.92
N TYR A 74 16.75 5.86 -1.89
CA TYR A 74 15.48 6.31 -1.30
C TYR A 74 14.58 7.08 -2.28
N SER A 75 15.15 7.70 -3.31
CA SER A 75 14.38 8.41 -4.35
C SER A 75 13.77 7.45 -5.36
N GLU A 76 14.51 6.40 -5.74
CA GLU A 76 14.00 5.33 -6.61
C GLU A 76 12.88 4.56 -5.92
N GLU A 77 13.01 4.26 -4.62
CA GLU A 77 11.95 3.65 -3.83
C GLU A 77 10.70 4.53 -3.76
N ALA A 78 10.88 5.84 -3.55
CA ALA A 78 9.75 6.77 -3.55
C ALA A 78 9.03 6.79 -4.90
N GLN A 79 9.77 6.81 -6.01
CA GLN A 79 9.19 6.76 -7.35
C GLN A 79 8.48 5.43 -7.61
N HIS A 80 9.10 4.30 -7.24
CA HIS A 80 8.49 2.98 -7.39
C HIS A 80 7.22 2.83 -6.56
N ARG A 81 7.17 3.38 -5.34
CA ARG A 81 5.93 3.40 -4.53
C ARG A 81 4.82 4.20 -5.22
N ASP A 82 5.15 5.36 -5.78
CA ASP A 82 4.19 6.18 -6.51
C ASP A 82 3.67 5.44 -7.77
N GLU A 83 4.56 4.77 -8.51
CA GLU A 83 4.21 3.98 -9.69
C GLU A 83 3.39 2.74 -9.33
N ALA A 84 3.76 2.01 -8.27
CA ALA A 84 3.03 0.84 -7.78
C ALA A 84 1.60 1.21 -7.34
N ARG A 85 1.41 2.37 -6.70
CA ARG A 85 0.07 2.90 -6.39
C ARG A 85 -0.72 3.28 -7.62
N ALA A 86 -0.07 3.79 -8.66
CA ALA A 86 -0.72 4.01 -9.95
C ALA A 86 -1.21 2.69 -10.58
N LEU A 87 -0.46 1.59 -10.39
CA LEU A 87 -0.87 0.24 -10.81
C LEU A 87 -2.03 -0.31 -9.96
N CYS A 88 -2.09 0.02 -8.66
CA CYS A 88 -3.24 -0.32 -7.82
C CYS A 88 -4.54 0.26 -8.39
N VAL A 89 -4.51 1.52 -8.87
CA VAL A 89 -5.66 2.14 -9.54
C VAL A 89 -6.09 1.34 -10.77
N ARG A 90 -5.14 0.78 -11.54
CA ARG A 90 -5.47 -0.06 -12.70
C ARG A 90 -6.12 -1.38 -12.31
N ILE A 91 -5.71 -1.98 -11.19
CA ILE A 91 -6.39 -3.16 -10.62
C ILE A 91 -7.82 -2.81 -10.22
N GLY A 92 -8.02 -1.71 -9.50
CA GLY A 92 -9.35 -1.26 -9.13
C GLY A 92 -10.25 -1.02 -10.35
N MET A 93 -9.70 -0.42 -11.42
CA MET A 93 -10.43 -0.27 -12.69
C MET A 93 -10.78 -1.61 -13.35
N ALA A 94 -9.87 -2.59 -13.32
CA ALA A 94 -10.14 -3.90 -13.89
C ALA A 94 -11.27 -4.64 -13.15
N VAL A 95 -11.41 -4.41 -11.85
CA VAL A 95 -12.53 -4.94 -11.06
C VAL A 95 -13.82 -4.21 -11.42
N ALA A 96 -13.81 -2.87 -11.43
CA ALA A 96 -14.97 -2.06 -11.78
C ALA A 96 -15.48 -2.27 -13.23
N MET A 97 -14.65 -2.83 -14.10
CA MET A 97 -15.00 -3.10 -15.50
C MET A 97 -15.19 -4.60 -15.76
N ALA A 98 -15.31 -5.43 -14.70
CA ALA A 98 -15.41 -6.87 -14.83
C ALA A 98 -16.65 -7.33 -15.60
N ASP A 99 -17.77 -6.63 -15.40
CA ASP A 99 -19.06 -6.86 -16.05
C ASP A 99 -19.21 -6.08 -17.38
N GLY A 100 -18.24 -5.20 -17.67
CA GLY A 100 -18.14 -4.41 -18.89
C GLY A 100 -18.62 -2.96 -18.79
N GLU A 101 -19.17 -2.54 -17.65
CA GLU A 101 -19.64 -1.15 -17.45
C GLU A 101 -19.20 -0.60 -16.10
N LEU A 102 -18.53 0.55 -16.10
CA LEU A 102 -18.14 1.25 -14.87
C LEU A 102 -19.34 2.00 -14.29
N ASP A 103 -19.77 1.63 -13.07
CA ASP A 103 -20.80 2.37 -12.35
C ASP A 103 -20.28 3.68 -11.74
N ASP A 104 -21.17 4.66 -11.60
CA ASP A 104 -20.88 5.96 -11.00
C ASP A 104 -20.37 5.86 -9.56
N THR A 105 -20.78 4.84 -8.81
CA THR A 105 -20.37 4.59 -7.42
C THR A 105 -18.98 3.97 -7.33
N GLU A 106 -18.65 3.01 -8.19
CA GLU A 106 -17.32 2.42 -8.32
C GLU A 106 -16.29 3.48 -8.76
N GLY A 107 -16.65 4.29 -9.76
CA GLY A 107 -15.84 5.42 -10.21
C GLY A 107 -15.61 6.46 -9.11
N LYS A 108 -16.58 6.64 -8.19
CA LYS A 108 -16.40 7.47 -6.99
C LYS A 108 -15.50 6.80 -5.95
N ALA A 109 -15.60 5.48 -5.76
CA ALA A 109 -14.72 4.74 -4.86
C ALA A 109 -13.25 4.90 -5.28
N LEU A 110 -12.94 4.71 -6.57
CA LEU A 110 -11.60 4.95 -7.12
C LEU A 110 -11.10 6.38 -6.86
N LYS A 111 -11.94 7.40 -7.11
CA LYS A 111 -11.60 8.80 -6.86
C LYS A 111 -11.38 9.11 -5.38
N ASN A 112 -12.18 8.52 -4.50
CA ASN A 112 -12.06 8.69 -3.05
C ASN A 112 -10.77 8.07 -2.53
N TRP A 113 -10.41 6.87 -3.01
CA TRP A 113 -9.14 6.23 -2.69
C TRP A 113 -7.95 7.09 -3.12
N ILE A 114 -7.97 7.62 -4.36
CA ILE A 114 -6.92 8.54 -4.86
C ILE A 114 -6.78 9.74 -3.92
N LYS A 115 -7.91 10.34 -3.52
CA LYS A 115 -7.90 11.49 -2.59
C LYS A 115 -7.33 11.12 -1.22
N ARG A 116 -7.69 9.96 -0.68
CA ARG A 116 -7.19 9.45 0.61
C ARG A 116 -5.68 9.23 0.56
N MET A 117 -5.17 8.69 -0.54
CA MET A 117 -3.73 8.43 -0.71
C MET A 117 -2.89 9.70 -0.80
N ILE A 118 -3.40 10.78 -1.39
CA ILE A 118 -2.61 12.01 -1.54
C ILE A 118 -2.73 12.95 -0.33
N THR A 119 -3.80 12.87 0.46
CA THR A 119 -4.08 13.80 1.58
C THR A 119 -2.93 14.00 2.57
N PRO A 120 -2.12 12.98 2.93
CA PRO A 120 -1.02 13.15 3.87
C PRO A 120 0.18 13.97 3.35
N PHE A 121 0.26 14.21 2.04
CA PHE A 121 1.40 14.86 1.40
C PHE A 121 1.26 16.39 1.33
N SER A 122 2.36 17.09 1.03
CA SER A 122 2.35 18.55 0.80
C SER A 122 1.54 18.93 -0.44
N ASP A 123 1.06 20.16 -0.52
CA ASP A 123 0.24 20.65 -1.64
C ASP A 123 0.89 20.46 -3.02
N GLU A 124 2.22 20.61 -3.10
CA GLU A 124 2.98 20.39 -4.32
C GLU A 124 2.99 18.91 -4.71
N LYS A 125 3.36 18.03 -3.77
CA LYS A 125 3.37 16.58 -4.00
C LYS A 125 1.97 16.03 -4.27
N GLN A 126 0.93 16.58 -3.64
CA GLN A 126 -0.46 16.23 -3.92
C GLN A 126 -0.84 16.50 -5.37
N LYS A 127 -0.42 17.63 -5.96
CA LYS A 127 -0.69 17.95 -7.37
C LYS A 127 -0.02 16.95 -8.30
N ASP A 128 1.22 16.59 -8.01
CA ASP A 128 1.98 15.63 -8.82
C ASP A 128 1.35 14.23 -8.75
N LEU A 129 1.09 13.71 -7.55
CA LEU A 129 0.47 12.41 -7.35
C LEU A 129 -0.94 12.34 -7.95
N LYS A 130 -1.74 13.40 -7.78
CA LYS A 130 -3.07 13.50 -8.39
C LYS A 130 -3.00 13.41 -9.91
N LYS A 131 -1.99 14.01 -10.53
CA LYS A 131 -1.77 13.91 -11.99
C LYS A 131 -1.43 12.47 -12.38
N ILE A 132 -0.50 11.83 -11.68
CA ILE A 132 -0.08 10.44 -11.95
C ILE A 132 -1.28 9.48 -11.83
N TYR A 133 -2.03 9.57 -10.73
CA TYR A 133 -3.13 8.65 -10.46
C TYR A 133 -4.33 8.89 -11.38
N ASN A 134 -4.66 10.14 -11.70
CA ASN A 134 -5.74 10.42 -12.66
C ASN A 134 -5.38 10.01 -14.10
N ASN A 135 -4.11 10.14 -14.49
CA ASN A 135 -3.65 9.63 -15.78
C ASN A 135 -3.78 8.11 -15.81
N SER A 136 -3.33 7.41 -14.76
CA SER A 136 -3.48 5.96 -14.66
C SER A 136 -4.95 5.53 -14.71
N LEU A 137 -5.83 6.23 -13.98
CA LEU A 137 -7.27 5.99 -14.01
C LEU A 137 -7.83 6.09 -15.45
N LYS A 138 -7.53 7.19 -16.16
CA LYS A 138 -8.01 7.42 -17.52
C LYS A 138 -7.49 6.39 -18.51
N GLU A 139 -6.18 6.12 -18.49
CA GLU A 139 -5.55 5.12 -19.35
C GLU A 139 -6.11 3.72 -19.08
N SER A 140 -6.32 3.37 -17.80
CA SER A 140 -6.87 2.06 -17.46
C SER A 140 -8.31 1.88 -17.91
N TYR A 141 -9.11 2.96 -17.90
CA TYR A 141 -10.47 2.92 -18.42
C TYR A 141 -10.48 2.68 -19.94
N GLU A 142 -9.66 3.44 -20.68
CA GLU A 142 -9.52 3.27 -22.14
C GLU A 142 -9.05 1.86 -22.51
N LEU A 143 -8.07 1.32 -21.77
CA LEU A 143 -7.59 -0.05 -21.97
C LEU A 143 -8.64 -1.10 -21.60
N ALA A 144 -9.43 -0.87 -20.54
CA ALA A 144 -10.52 -1.78 -20.14
C ALA A 144 -11.63 -1.81 -21.18
N GLU A 145 -12.05 -0.64 -21.69
CA GLU A 145 -13.06 -0.52 -22.75
C GLU A 145 -12.61 -1.22 -24.05
N ALA A 146 -11.31 -1.17 -24.36
CA ALA A 146 -10.72 -1.87 -25.51
C ALA A 146 -10.50 -3.39 -25.27
N GLY A 147 -10.65 -3.88 -24.03
CA GLY A 147 -10.29 -5.25 -23.66
C GLY A 147 -8.79 -5.53 -23.66
N GLU A 148 -7.97 -4.48 -23.60
CA GLU A 148 -6.49 -4.52 -23.63
C GLU A 148 -5.86 -4.36 -22.23
N LEU A 149 -6.68 -4.26 -21.18
CA LEU A 149 -6.18 -4.16 -19.80
C LEU A 149 -5.71 -5.53 -19.28
N ILE A 150 -4.40 -5.79 -19.43
CA ILE A 150 -3.79 -7.08 -19.05
C ILE A 150 -3.41 -7.10 -17.56
N LEU A 151 -4.21 -7.80 -16.75
CA LEU A 151 -3.99 -7.95 -15.30
C LEU A 151 -2.66 -8.62 -14.94
N SER A 152 -2.19 -9.60 -15.72
CA SER A 152 -0.93 -10.30 -15.45
C SER A 152 0.26 -9.35 -15.48
N ASP A 153 0.27 -8.41 -16.41
CA ASP A 153 1.36 -7.46 -16.60
C ASP A 153 1.37 -6.45 -15.45
N ILE A 154 0.18 -6.00 -15.03
CA ILE A 154 0.02 -5.12 -13.88
C ILE A 154 0.52 -5.80 -12.59
N CYS A 155 0.10 -7.04 -12.33
CA CYS A 155 0.50 -7.78 -11.13
C CYS A 155 2.01 -8.09 -11.13
N THR A 156 2.56 -8.47 -12.29
CA THR A 156 4.00 -8.71 -12.45
C THR A 156 4.78 -7.45 -12.11
N LYS A 157 4.36 -6.30 -12.65
CA LYS A 157 5.03 -5.04 -12.38
C LYS A 157 4.90 -4.64 -10.91
N ILE A 158 3.74 -4.81 -10.27
CA ILE A 158 3.62 -4.58 -8.81
C ILE A 158 4.57 -5.49 -8.02
N ASN A 159 4.74 -6.75 -8.40
CA ASN A 159 5.70 -7.64 -7.74
C ASN A 159 7.17 -7.22 -7.94
N GLU A 160 7.49 -6.51 -9.02
CA GLU A 160 8.85 -6.02 -9.32
C GLU A 160 9.20 -4.71 -8.61
N ILE A 161 8.24 -3.78 -8.52
CA ILE A 161 8.49 -2.42 -8.03
C ILE A 161 7.81 -2.10 -6.69
N GLY A 162 6.73 -2.80 -6.35
CA GLY A 162 5.95 -2.57 -5.14
C GLY A 162 6.49 -3.34 -3.94
N GLU A 163 6.33 -2.74 -2.76
CA GLU A 163 6.52 -3.42 -1.49
C GLU A 163 5.24 -4.18 -1.10
N GLU A 164 5.31 -4.95 -0.01
CA GLU A 164 4.17 -5.71 0.53
C GLU A 164 2.94 -4.82 0.74
N ALA A 165 3.16 -3.61 1.25
CA ALA A 165 2.11 -2.61 1.45
C ALA A 165 1.30 -2.33 0.18
N GLN A 166 1.95 -2.16 -0.98
CA GLN A 166 1.23 -1.86 -2.23
C GLN A 166 0.41 -3.05 -2.74
N LYS A 167 0.83 -4.29 -2.43
CA LYS A 167 0.05 -5.48 -2.76
C LYS A 167 -1.25 -5.53 -1.97
N TYR A 168 -1.19 -5.23 -0.68
CA TYR A 168 -2.39 -5.11 0.16
C TYR A 168 -3.25 -3.91 -0.25
N GLU A 169 -2.64 -2.75 -0.53
CA GLU A 169 -3.36 -1.55 -1.01
C GLU A 169 -4.14 -1.85 -2.31
N ALA A 170 -3.60 -2.67 -3.22
CA ALA A 170 -4.27 -3.08 -4.44
C ALA A 170 -5.52 -3.92 -4.18
N LEU A 171 -5.43 -4.91 -3.29
CA LEU A 171 -6.60 -5.73 -2.92
C LEU A 171 -7.62 -4.95 -2.08
N GLU A 172 -7.15 -4.05 -1.22
CA GLU A 172 -8.04 -3.17 -0.46
C GLU A 172 -8.89 -2.32 -1.39
N LEU A 173 -8.25 -1.69 -2.38
CA LEU A 173 -8.95 -0.91 -3.40
C LEU A 173 -9.91 -1.77 -4.22
N ALA A 174 -9.47 -2.97 -4.63
CA ALA A 174 -10.31 -3.90 -5.37
C ALA A 174 -11.59 -4.26 -4.61
N HIS A 175 -11.50 -4.53 -3.31
CA HIS A 175 -12.66 -4.78 -2.46
C HIS A 175 -13.51 -3.53 -2.20
N GLU A 176 -12.90 -2.35 -2.07
CA GLU A 176 -13.62 -1.08 -1.89
C GLU A 176 -14.45 -0.74 -3.15
N VAL A 177 -13.92 -1.02 -4.33
CA VAL A 177 -14.63 -0.85 -5.62
C VAL A 177 -15.80 -1.81 -5.73
N MET A 178 -15.55 -3.12 -5.57
CA MET A 178 -16.58 -4.17 -5.66
C MET A 178 -17.72 -3.99 -4.65
N ALA A 179 -17.49 -3.29 -3.55
CA ALA A 179 -18.50 -3.06 -2.53
C ALA A 179 -19.16 -1.67 -2.63
N ALA A 180 -18.81 -0.85 -3.63
CA ALA A 180 -19.21 0.55 -3.70
C ALA A 180 -20.70 0.75 -3.98
N ASP A 181 -21.29 -0.11 -4.81
CA ASP A 181 -22.71 -0.12 -5.18
C ASP A 181 -23.55 -1.05 -4.28
N GLY A 182 -22.87 -1.93 -3.53
CA GLY A 182 -23.47 -2.94 -2.66
C GLY A 182 -23.89 -4.22 -3.37
N ILE A 183 -23.61 -4.36 -4.67
CA ILE A 183 -23.89 -5.56 -5.46
C ILE A 183 -22.56 -6.19 -5.80
N ILE A 184 -22.36 -7.45 -5.39
CA ILE A 184 -21.12 -8.15 -5.69
C ILE A 184 -21.37 -9.07 -6.87
N HIS A 185 -20.67 -8.81 -7.97
CA HIS A 185 -20.72 -9.67 -9.14
C HIS A 185 -19.70 -10.81 -9.04
N GLU A 186 -20.07 -12.00 -9.51
CA GLU A 186 -19.19 -13.17 -9.50
C GLU A 186 -17.90 -12.93 -10.31
N ASP A 187 -18.00 -12.13 -11.37
CA ASP A 187 -16.87 -11.81 -12.25
C ASP A 187 -15.85 -10.87 -11.58
N GLU A 188 -16.31 -9.90 -10.78
CA GLU A 188 -15.43 -9.07 -9.94
C GLU A 188 -14.69 -9.94 -8.92
N MET A 189 -15.41 -10.82 -8.24
CA MET A 189 -14.83 -11.73 -7.26
C MET A 189 -13.77 -12.64 -7.90
N LYS A 190 -14.00 -13.15 -9.11
CA LYS A 190 -13.00 -13.93 -9.85
C LYS A 190 -11.75 -13.11 -10.16
N ILE A 191 -11.91 -11.84 -10.54
CA ILE A 191 -10.77 -10.95 -10.79
C ILE A 191 -9.96 -10.73 -9.52
N ILE A 192 -10.62 -10.44 -8.39
CA ILE A 192 -9.95 -10.24 -7.09
C ILE A 192 -9.14 -11.48 -6.69
N HIS A 193 -9.72 -12.68 -6.82
CA HIS A 193 -9.00 -13.92 -6.50
C HIS A 193 -7.79 -14.14 -7.42
N LYS A 194 -7.92 -13.85 -8.72
CA LYS A 194 -6.80 -13.92 -9.67
C LYS A 194 -5.69 -12.94 -9.30
N VAL A 195 -6.04 -11.72 -8.91
CA VAL A 195 -5.10 -10.69 -8.47
C VAL A 195 -4.40 -11.13 -7.19
N ALA A 196 -5.13 -11.66 -6.20
CA ALA A 196 -4.54 -12.16 -4.96
C ALA A 196 -3.50 -13.25 -5.20
N ILE A 197 -3.82 -14.24 -6.04
CA ILE A 197 -2.88 -15.29 -6.46
C ILE A 197 -1.66 -14.69 -7.16
N ALA A 198 -1.88 -13.75 -8.08
CA ALA A 198 -0.79 -13.13 -8.84
C ALA A 198 0.12 -12.24 -7.97
N LEU A 199 -0.41 -11.64 -6.91
CA LEU A 199 0.35 -10.84 -5.94
C LEU A 199 0.97 -11.69 -4.82
N ASN A 200 0.72 -13.00 -4.81
CA ASN A 200 1.18 -13.96 -3.80
C ASN A 200 0.64 -13.63 -2.40
N ILE A 201 -0.64 -13.26 -2.32
CA ILE A 201 -1.38 -13.06 -1.08
C ILE A 201 -2.24 -14.31 -0.83
N ASP A 202 -2.17 -14.83 0.39
CA ASP A 202 -2.90 -16.06 0.73
C ASP A 202 -4.40 -15.82 0.97
N SER A 203 -5.17 -16.90 0.97
CA SER A 203 -6.63 -16.85 1.12
C SER A 203 -7.07 -16.35 2.49
N ASP A 204 -6.31 -16.59 3.55
CA ASP A 204 -6.67 -16.16 4.90
C ASP A 204 -6.49 -14.65 5.05
N GLU A 205 -5.47 -14.08 4.40
CA GLU A 205 -5.24 -12.65 4.31
C GLU A 205 -6.28 -11.96 3.43
N LEU A 206 -6.64 -12.57 2.30
CA LEU A 206 -7.71 -12.06 1.44
C LEU A 206 -9.05 -11.97 2.22
N GLU A 207 -9.39 -13.01 3.00
CA GLU A 207 -10.57 -12.98 3.87
C GLU A 207 -10.51 -11.83 4.88
N LYS A 208 -9.35 -11.57 5.50
CA LYS A 208 -9.19 -10.47 6.46
C LYS A 208 -9.38 -9.10 5.81
N ILE A 209 -8.85 -8.89 4.61
CA ILE A 209 -9.00 -7.63 3.87
C ILE A 209 -10.47 -7.39 3.54
N ARG A 210 -11.13 -8.41 2.96
CA ARG A 210 -12.57 -8.38 2.66
C ARG A 210 -13.39 -8.00 3.89
N ASP A 211 -13.15 -8.72 4.98
CA ASP A 211 -13.85 -8.52 6.25
C ASP A 211 -13.68 -7.09 6.80
N GLN A 212 -12.46 -6.54 6.72
CA GLN A 212 -12.19 -5.16 7.14
C GLN A 212 -12.92 -4.14 6.27
N GLN A 213 -13.02 -4.38 4.96
CA GLN A 213 -13.77 -3.49 4.07
C GLN A 213 -15.26 -3.54 4.37
N ILE A 214 -15.83 -4.73 4.60
CA ILE A 214 -17.25 -4.87 4.97
C ILE A 214 -17.60 -4.06 6.23
N VAL A 215 -16.73 -4.06 7.24
CA VAL A 215 -16.94 -3.27 8.47
C VAL A 215 -16.92 -1.77 8.21
N LYS A 216 -16.19 -1.30 7.20
CA LYS A 216 -16.07 0.13 6.84
C LYS A 216 -17.18 0.62 5.91
N LEU A 217 -17.95 -0.28 5.28
CA LEU A 217 -19.06 0.12 4.41
C LEU A 217 -20.16 0.81 5.20
N ASP A 218 -20.75 1.87 4.67
CA ASP A 218 -21.90 2.52 5.31
C ASP A 218 -23.13 1.61 5.12
N ALA A 219 -23.61 1.00 6.20
CA ALA A 219 -24.76 0.09 6.37
C ALA A 219 -26.09 0.49 5.71
N LYS A 220 -26.16 1.63 5.01
CA LYS A 220 -27.40 2.17 4.46
C LYS A 220 -27.81 1.53 3.13
N ALA A 221 -26.95 0.70 2.53
CA ALA A 221 -27.29 -0.08 1.34
C ALA A 221 -28.30 -1.20 1.71
N SER A 222 -29.58 -0.94 1.48
CA SER A 222 -30.68 -1.85 1.83
C SER A 222 -30.76 -3.09 0.93
N ASN A 223 -29.93 -3.15 -0.12
CA ASN A 223 -29.89 -4.18 -1.15
C ASN A 223 -28.50 -4.85 -1.26
N LEU A 224 -27.80 -5.03 -0.14
CA LEU A 224 -26.53 -5.77 -0.14
C LEU A 224 -26.74 -7.21 -0.64
N ASP A 225 -26.00 -7.64 -1.67
CA ASP A 225 -25.96 -9.03 -2.07
C ASP A 225 -25.19 -9.86 -1.02
N VAL A 226 -25.96 -10.48 -0.14
CA VAL A 226 -25.45 -11.28 0.99
C VAL A 226 -24.59 -12.44 0.53
N GLU A 227 -24.93 -13.06 -0.59
CA GLU A 227 -24.28 -14.28 -1.09
C GLU A 227 -22.89 -13.97 -1.63
N GLY A 228 -22.75 -12.90 -2.43
CA GLY A 228 -21.45 -12.38 -2.85
C GLY A 228 -20.61 -11.84 -1.67
N LEU A 229 -21.20 -11.14 -0.70
CA LEU A 229 -20.43 -10.48 0.38
C LEU A 229 -19.67 -11.45 1.28
N ILE A 230 -20.27 -12.60 1.56
CA ILE A 230 -19.66 -13.65 2.39
C ILE A 230 -18.92 -14.71 1.56
N GLY A 231 -18.85 -14.53 0.23
CA GLY A 231 -18.19 -15.43 -0.70
C GLY A 231 -18.85 -16.80 -0.75
N ILE A 232 -20.19 -16.84 -0.76
CA ILE A 232 -20.92 -18.08 -1.01
C ILE A 232 -20.90 -18.35 -2.50
N ASP A 233 -20.19 -19.40 -2.87
CA ASP A 233 -20.36 -20.01 -4.17
C ASP A 233 -21.72 -20.74 -4.20
N THR A 234 -22.68 -20.16 -4.93
CA THR A 234 -24.03 -20.71 -5.08
C THR A 234 -24.06 -22.04 -5.84
N SER A 235 -22.93 -22.47 -6.42
CA SER A 235 -22.77 -23.79 -7.04
C SER A 235 -22.45 -24.92 -6.05
N LEU A 236 -22.09 -24.60 -4.81
CA LEU A 236 -21.81 -25.57 -3.75
C LEU A 236 -23.08 -26.23 -3.20
N SER A 237 -22.92 -27.40 -2.57
CA SER A 237 -24.04 -28.09 -1.95
C SER A 237 -24.61 -27.29 -0.77
N ASN A 238 -25.94 -27.37 -0.56
CA ASN A 238 -26.60 -26.70 0.57
C ASN A 238 -25.99 -27.05 1.94
N GLU A 239 -25.31 -28.20 2.08
CA GLU A 239 -24.63 -28.58 3.33
C GLU A 239 -23.30 -27.83 3.52
N GLU A 240 -22.52 -27.64 2.46
CA GLU A 240 -21.26 -26.88 2.49
C GLU A 240 -21.52 -25.39 2.73
N ILE A 241 -22.55 -24.84 2.07
CA ILE A 241 -23.02 -23.47 2.31
C ILE A 241 -23.43 -23.28 3.77
N LYS A 242 -24.11 -24.26 4.40
CA LYS A 242 -24.47 -24.22 5.83
C LYS A 242 -23.27 -24.28 6.77
N ILE A 243 -22.19 -24.96 6.39
CA ILE A 243 -20.96 -25.03 7.19
C ILE A 243 -20.24 -23.68 7.10
N HIS A 244 -20.14 -23.10 5.90
CA HIS A 244 -19.55 -21.79 5.66
C HIS A 244 -20.30 -20.68 6.41
N LEU A 245 -21.62 -20.63 6.26
CA LEU A 245 -22.51 -19.70 6.97
C LEU A 245 -22.39 -19.80 8.50
N ARG A 246 -22.12 -21.00 9.04
CA ARG A 246 -21.90 -21.19 10.48
C ARG A 246 -20.59 -20.59 10.96
N LYS A 247 -19.51 -20.79 10.20
CA LYS A 247 -18.19 -20.21 10.50
C LYS A 247 -18.25 -18.69 10.44
N GLU A 248 -18.83 -18.15 9.38
CA GLU A 248 -19.01 -16.71 9.20
C GLU A 248 -19.88 -16.12 10.33
N PHE A 249 -21.00 -16.76 10.69
CA PHE A 249 -21.83 -16.30 11.81
C PHE A 249 -21.05 -16.22 13.12
N GLN A 250 -20.22 -17.22 13.44
CA GLN A 250 -19.41 -17.20 14.66
C GLN A 250 -18.35 -16.09 14.63
N LYS A 251 -17.68 -15.89 13.49
CA LYS A 251 -16.69 -14.81 13.31
C LYS A 251 -17.33 -13.43 13.53
N TRP A 252 -18.43 -13.15 12.83
CA TRP A 252 -19.14 -11.87 12.94
C TRP A 252 -19.73 -11.64 14.34
N ASN A 253 -20.23 -12.69 14.99
CA ASN A 253 -20.75 -12.61 16.35
C ASN A 253 -19.64 -12.32 17.37
N ASN A 254 -18.45 -12.90 17.19
CA ASN A 254 -17.29 -12.57 18.02
C ASN A 254 -16.86 -11.11 17.80
N ARG A 255 -16.83 -10.64 16.55
CA ARG A 255 -16.49 -9.24 16.23
C ARG A 255 -17.48 -8.25 16.83
N LEU A 256 -18.78 -8.50 16.72
CA LEU A 256 -19.82 -7.65 17.30
C LEU A 256 -19.59 -7.42 18.81
N ASN A 257 -19.16 -8.46 19.52
CA ASN A 257 -18.89 -8.40 20.96
C ASN A 257 -17.58 -7.67 21.31
N THR A 258 -16.66 -7.52 20.35
CA THR A 258 -15.39 -6.82 20.54
C THR A 258 -15.39 -5.37 20.05
N LEU A 259 -16.31 -5.00 19.17
CA LEU A 259 -16.43 -3.65 18.62
C LEU A 259 -17.12 -2.69 19.61
N VAL A 260 -16.61 -1.45 19.67
CA VAL A 260 -17.20 -0.37 20.46
C VAL A 260 -18.51 0.09 19.80
N GLU A 261 -19.45 0.63 20.57
CA GLU A 261 -20.69 1.21 20.01
C GLU A 261 -20.36 2.30 18.97
N GLY A 262 -20.94 2.17 17.78
CA GLY A 262 -20.71 3.02 16.61
C GLY A 262 -21.12 2.32 15.31
N ASP A 263 -20.91 3.01 14.18
CA ASP A 263 -21.32 2.55 12.84
C ASP A 263 -20.75 1.16 12.50
N GLU A 264 -19.52 0.85 12.92
CA GLU A 264 -18.87 -0.45 12.72
C GLU A 264 -19.59 -1.61 13.43
N ARG A 265 -20.17 -1.36 14.61
CA ARG A 265 -20.94 -2.36 15.36
C ARG A 265 -22.31 -2.58 14.72
N ASP A 266 -22.92 -1.51 14.20
CA ASP A 266 -24.17 -1.60 13.44
C ASP A 266 -23.97 -2.39 12.14
N ASN A 267 -22.84 -2.18 11.44
CA ASN A 267 -22.45 -2.97 10.27
C ASN A 267 -22.27 -4.46 10.60
N ALA A 268 -21.58 -4.77 11.71
CA ALA A 268 -21.42 -6.15 12.16
C ALA A 268 -22.77 -6.81 12.53
N GLN A 269 -23.71 -6.05 13.10
CA GLN A 269 -25.07 -6.54 13.40
C GLN A 269 -25.86 -6.80 12.12
N GLN A 270 -25.78 -5.90 11.13
CA GLN A 270 -26.41 -6.12 9.82
C GLN A 270 -25.85 -7.37 9.14
N MET A 271 -24.53 -7.60 9.20
CA MET A 271 -23.93 -8.82 8.66
C MET A 271 -24.50 -10.09 9.32
N LEU A 272 -24.72 -10.09 10.64
CA LEU A 272 -25.36 -11.21 11.32
C LEU A 272 -26.83 -11.41 10.89
N ASP A 273 -27.56 -10.33 10.67
CA ASP A 273 -28.94 -10.37 10.20
C ASP A 273 -29.01 -10.90 8.76
N LEU A 274 -28.07 -10.49 7.90
CA LEU A 274 -27.93 -10.96 6.52
C LEU A 274 -27.55 -12.46 6.48
N ILE A 275 -26.55 -12.89 7.26
CA ILE A 275 -26.19 -14.32 7.41
C ILE A 275 -27.40 -15.13 7.91
N SER A 276 -28.19 -14.57 8.83
CA SER A 276 -29.40 -15.22 9.33
C SER A 276 -30.49 -15.37 8.26
N LYS A 277 -30.63 -14.38 7.35
CA LYS A 277 -31.53 -14.49 6.18
C LYS A 277 -31.04 -15.57 5.20
N ALA A 278 -29.74 -15.61 4.88
CA ALA A 278 -29.16 -16.65 4.04
C ALA A 278 -29.36 -18.06 4.63
N ARG A 279 -29.16 -18.22 5.94
CA ARG A 279 -29.42 -19.51 6.63
C ARG A 279 -30.88 -19.96 6.57
N LYS A 280 -31.85 -19.03 6.46
CA LYS A 280 -33.27 -19.36 6.22
C LYS A 280 -33.54 -19.76 4.77
N LYS A 281 -32.81 -19.19 3.81
CA LYS A 281 -32.96 -19.50 2.37
C LYS A 281 -32.40 -20.89 2.03
N TYR A 282 -31.27 -21.27 2.61
CA TYR A 282 -30.64 -22.58 2.40
C TYR A 282 -31.05 -23.63 3.47
N GLY A 283 -31.89 -23.24 4.42
CA GLY A 283 -32.32 -23.99 5.62
C GLY A 283 -33.12 -25.24 5.32
#